data_AF-A0A924GMR6-F1
#
_entry.id   AF-A0A924GMR6-F1
#
_cell.length_a   1.000
_cell.length_b   1.000
_cell.length_c   1.000
_cell.angle_alpha   90.00
_cell.angle_beta   90.00
_cell.angle_gamma   90.00
#
_symmetry.space_group_name_H-M   'P 1'
#
loop_
_entity.id
_entity.type
_entity.pdbx_description
1 polymer ?
#
loop_
_entity_poly.entity_id
_entity_poly.type
_entity_poly.pdbx_seq_one_letter_code
_entity_poly.pdbx_strand_id
1 'polypeptide(L)'
;MSKKALRRVLVAGILVCGLLASQAASAAEDPNNPGLPDPSQYMCTRGACTQYAGVATVGFVGVERARQWAHVTAAGAAALVGSVIYKRLSTLPAAEIELLRELGLDDYDVAHLENTNTKVIRWNNYVYALSPEGSRNNFGDFPPTTVRTVAFGSIPAEVTIHISQLRDEENLPVPLVATTFSSYYGTTGGERLDSSRTFDTKVTGEVSVRLSDLIVDGVPVDLGTECKTVEPATLAGLRGKGFWDKGVGSAPADELPTRETWRTTPYYTAALGGLLSGTIDIPAFTGCGVGGDDLSPLLTAMASGPGNQLSVRQSDIGRCFPANAPLPCVDDPLPLPDKWHE
;
A
#
# COMPACT_ATOMS: atom_id res chain seq x y z
N MET A 1 15.87 27.61 37.87
CA MET A 1 16.02 27.75 36.41
C MET A 1 14.96 28.71 35.88
N SER A 2 15.38 29.74 35.13
CA SER A 2 14.57 30.92 34.80
C SER A 2 13.78 30.77 33.49
N LYS A 3 12.56 31.32 33.43
CA LYS A 3 11.66 31.36 32.24
C LYS A 3 12.32 31.89 30.96
N LYS A 4 13.48 32.54 31.04
CA LYS A 4 14.27 32.97 29.86
C LYS A 4 15.03 31.82 29.16
N ALA A 5 15.29 30.70 29.83
CA ALA A 5 15.98 29.55 29.22
C ALA A 5 15.04 28.71 28.32
N LEU A 6 13.73 28.67 28.63
CA LEU A 6 12.75 27.88 27.88
C LEU A 6 12.39 28.52 26.51
N ARG A 7 12.49 29.84 26.39
CA ARG A 7 12.21 30.55 25.12
C ARG A 7 13.31 30.44 24.07
N ARG A 8 14.55 30.08 24.44
CA ARG A 8 15.66 29.90 23.47
C ARG A 8 15.72 28.49 22.88
N VAL A 9 15.17 27.49 23.57
CA VAL A 9 15.08 26.11 23.06
C VAL A 9 13.95 25.97 22.02
N LEU A 10 12.85 26.71 22.19
CA LEU A 10 11.71 26.69 21.26
C LEU A 10 11.98 27.36 19.89
N VAL A 11 12.90 28.33 19.82
CA VAL A 11 13.22 29.00 18.54
C VAL A 11 14.28 28.23 17.73
N ALA A 12 15.11 27.40 18.39
CA ALA A 12 16.04 26.51 17.70
C ALA A 12 15.38 25.21 17.18
N GLY A 13 14.30 24.74 17.83
CA GLY A 13 13.54 23.57 17.39
C GLY A 13 12.76 23.80 16.09
N ILE A 14 12.33 25.04 15.81
CA ILE A 14 11.56 25.38 14.60
C ILE A 14 12.45 25.45 13.35
N LEU A 15 13.73 25.81 13.51
CA LEU A 15 14.68 25.86 12.38
C LEU A 15 15.25 24.49 11.99
N VAL A 16 15.24 23.51 12.90
CA VAL A 16 15.68 22.13 12.61
C VAL A 16 14.51 21.24 12.15
N CYS A 17 13.27 21.50 12.59
CA CYS A 17 12.09 20.82 12.04
C CYS A 17 11.75 21.26 10.61
N GLY A 18 12.14 22.48 10.20
CA GLY A 18 11.99 22.94 8.81
C GLY A 18 12.94 22.27 7.79
N LEU A 19 13.92 21.49 8.25
CA LEU A 19 14.89 20.77 7.41
C LEU A 19 14.69 19.25 7.41
N LEU A 20 13.71 18.75 8.17
CA LEU A 20 13.28 17.35 8.19
C LEU A 20 11.86 17.16 7.65
N ALA A 21 11.23 18.23 7.14
CA ALA A 21 10.20 18.07 6.12
C ALA A 21 10.88 17.31 4.98
N SER A 22 10.46 16.06 4.81
CA SER A 22 10.88 15.15 3.75
C SER A 22 11.08 15.93 2.46
N GLN A 23 12.27 15.81 1.88
CA GLN A 23 12.48 16.12 0.47
C GLN A 23 11.63 15.15 -0.38
N ALA A 24 10.31 15.33 -0.38
CA ALA A 24 9.55 15.10 -1.58
C ALA A 24 9.96 16.28 -2.47
N ALA A 25 11.05 16.09 -3.23
CA ALA A 25 11.33 17.01 -4.31
C ALA A 25 10.07 17.05 -5.17
N SER A 26 9.47 18.23 -5.27
CA SER A 26 8.46 18.60 -6.26
C SER A 26 8.66 17.78 -7.53
N ALA A 27 7.69 16.92 -7.82
CA ALA A 27 7.71 16.10 -9.02
C ALA A 27 7.26 16.97 -10.19
N ALA A 28 8.03 17.01 -11.28
CA ALA A 28 7.46 17.47 -12.54
C ALA A 28 6.32 16.51 -12.96
N GLU A 29 5.31 17.02 -13.65
CA GLU A 29 4.22 16.19 -14.18
C GLU A 29 4.69 15.37 -15.40
N ASP A 30 4.21 14.13 -15.56
CA ASP A 30 4.50 13.29 -16.73
C ASP A 30 3.79 13.84 -17.97
N PRO A 31 4.51 14.26 -19.03
CA PRO A 31 3.90 14.80 -20.24
C PRO A 31 3.01 13.80 -20.99
N ASN A 32 3.19 12.49 -20.77
CA ASN A 32 2.39 11.44 -21.41
C ASN A 32 1.19 11.00 -20.56
N ASN A 33 1.20 11.29 -19.26
CA ASN A 33 0.16 10.89 -18.31
C ASN A 33 -0.19 12.08 -17.39
N PRO A 34 -0.94 13.08 -17.88
CA PRO A 34 -1.29 14.26 -17.09
C PRO A 34 -1.99 13.90 -15.77
N GLY A 35 -1.53 14.51 -14.67
CA GLY A 35 -1.96 14.25 -13.29
C GLY A 35 -1.13 13.22 -12.54
N LEU A 36 -0.08 12.66 -13.17
CA LEU A 36 0.89 11.78 -12.53
C LEU A 36 2.29 12.42 -12.50
N PRO A 37 3.11 12.06 -11.50
CA PRO A 37 4.49 12.54 -11.42
C PRO A 37 5.38 11.91 -12.52
N ASP A 38 6.39 12.64 -13.00
CA ASP A 38 7.32 12.21 -14.03
C ASP A 38 8.09 10.97 -13.54
N PRO A 39 7.99 9.83 -14.23
CA PRO A 39 8.65 8.60 -13.79
C PRO A 39 10.18 8.72 -13.72
N SER A 40 10.79 9.71 -14.38
CA SER A 40 12.24 9.93 -14.39
C SER A 40 12.83 10.24 -13.01
N GLN A 41 12.01 10.70 -12.06
CA GLN A 41 12.43 10.99 -10.69
C GLN A 41 12.69 9.72 -9.86
N TYR A 42 12.15 8.58 -10.28
CA TYR A 42 12.35 7.32 -9.57
C TYR A 42 13.65 6.65 -10.03
N MET A 43 14.30 5.92 -9.12
CA MET A 43 15.59 5.28 -9.40
C MET A 43 15.49 4.24 -10.52
N CYS A 44 15.74 4.67 -11.76
CA CYS A 44 15.83 3.82 -12.94
C CYS A 44 17.30 3.42 -13.18
N THR A 45 17.69 2.19 -12.85
CA THR A 45 19.02 1.69 -13.26
C THR A 45 18.95 0.93 -14.59
N ARG A 46 19.75 1.36 -15.57
CA ARG A 46 19.99 0.65 -16.85
C ARG A 46 18.72 0.25 -17.63
N GLY A 47 17.77 1.17 -17.80
CA GLY A 47 16.70 1.03 -18.80
C GLY A 47 15.54 0.09 -18.46
N ALA A 48 15.37 -0.31 -17.20
CA ALA A 48 14.28 -1.19 -16.76
C ALA A 48 13.22 -0.47 -15.92
N CYS A 49 12.75 0.69 -16.40
CA CYS A 49 11.52 1.31 -15.90
C CYS A 49 10.40 0.95 -16.88
N THR A 50 9.37 0.26 -16.39
CA THR A 50 8.14 0.08 -17.17
C THR A 50 7.35 1.38 -17.15
N GLN A 51 6.62 1.66 -18.24
CA GLN A 51 5.63 2.74 -18.27
C GLN A 51 4.54 2.51 -17.22
N TYR A 52 3.77 3.56 -16.91
CA TYR A 52 2.55 3.43 -16.11
C TYR A 52 1.65 2.33 -16.70
N ALA A 53 1.31 1.35 -15.87
CA ALA A 53 0.33 0.33 -16.22
C ALA A 53 -1.00 0.67 -15.53
N GLY A 54 -2.10 0.66 -16.28
CA GLY A 54 -3.45 0.71 -15.71
C GLY A 54 -3.78 -0.63 -15.07
N VAL A 55 -4.25 -0.60 -13.83
CA VAL A 55 -4.54 -1.79 -13.02
C VAL A 55 -5.93 -1.65 -12.43
N ALA A 56 -6.74 -2.71 -12.47
CA ALA A 56 -7.97 -2.76 -11.68
C ALA A 56 -7.68 -3.55 -10.40
N THR A 57 -7.91 -2.93 -9.25
CA THR A 57 -7.75 -3.55 -7.93
C THR A 57 -9.11 -3.69 -7.28
N VAL A 58 -9.62 -4.93 -7.20
CA VAL A 58 -10.74 -5.24 -6.31
C VAL A 58 -10.14 -5.69 -4.99
N GLY A 59 -10.69 -5.27 -3.86
CA GLY A 59 -10.17 -5.67 -2.57
C GLY A 59 -11.17 -5.53 -1.44
N PHE A 60 -10.74 -5.98 -0.27
CA PHE A 60 -11.47 -5.79 0.98
C PHE A 60 -10.65 -4.90 1.89
N VAL A 61 -11.34 -4.22 2.80
CA VAL A 61 -10.73 -3.62 3.97
C VAL A 61 -11.51 -4.12 5.17
N GLY A 62 -10.83 -4.82 6.06
CA GLY A 62 -11.38 -5.27 7.35
C GLY A 62 -10.65 -4.59 8.49
N VAL A 63 -11.40 -4.01 9.44
CA VAL A 63 -10.88 -3.44 10.69
C VAL A 63 -11.31 -4.30 11.87
N GLU A 64 -10.39 -5.09 12.41
CA GLU A 64 -10.70 -6.12 13.41
C GLU A 64 -11.27 -5.54 14.71
N ARG A 65 -10.69 -4.45 15.24
CA ARG A 65 -11.16 -3.82 16.48
C ARG A 65 -12.60 -3.31 16.38
N ALA A 66 -13.00 -2.87 15.19
CA ALA A 66 -14.34 -2.37 14.94
C ALA A 66 -15.30 -3.45 14.38
N ARG A 67 -14.77 -4.66 14.07
CA ARG A 67 -15.49 -5.73 13.34
C ARG A 67 -16.15 -5.23 12.04
N GLN A 68 -15.49 -4.27 11.39
CA GLN A 68 -15.99 -3.62 10.18
C GLN A 68 -15.39 -4.28 8.95
N TRP A 69 -16.24 -4.45 7.94
CA TRP A 69 -15.83 -4.95 6.64
C TRP A 69 -16.44 -4.09 5.56
N ALA A 70 -15.60 -3.70 4.62
CA ALA A 70 -16.03 -3.04 3.41
C ALA A 70 -15.46 -3.80 2.21
N HIS A 71 -16.34 -4.12 1.26
CA HIS A 71 -15.86 -4.31 -0.10
C HIS A 71 -15.33 -2.97 -0.56
N VAL A 72 -14.04 -2.90 -0.88
CA VAL A 72 -13.54 -1.77 -1.65
C VAL A 72 -14.05 -2.00 -3.06
N THR A 73 -14.98 -1.16 -3.49
CA THR A 73 -15.45 -1.10 -4.87
C THR A 73 -14.23 -1.08 -5.79
N ALA A 74 -14.21 -1.90 -6.84
CA ALA A 74 -13.08 -2.04 -7.76
C ALA A 74 -12.42 -0.67 -8.05
N ALA A 75 -11.26 -0.45 -7.45
CA ALA A 75 -10.50 0.78 -7.60
C ALA A 75 -9.51 0.56 -8.74
N GLY A 76 -9.68 1.32 -9.83
CA GLY A 76 -8.59 1.46 -10.78
C GLY A 76 -7.37 2.05 -10.09
N ALA A 77 -6.17 1.73 -10.56
CA ALA A 77 -4.94 2.38 -10.19
C ALA A 77 -4.00 2.47 -11.40
N ALA A 78 -3.09 3.43 -11.39
CA ALA A 78 -1.92 3.44 -12.23
C ALA A 78 -0.73 2.97 -11.38
N ALA A 79 0.04 2.00 -11.88
CA ALA A 79 1.24 1.50 -11.20
C ALA A 79 2.48 1.75 -12.04
N LEU A 80 3.51 2.31 -11.41
CA LEU A 80 4.85 2.45 -11.96
C LEU A 80 5.78 1.47 -11.25
N VAL A 81 6.51 0.66 -12.00
CA VAL A 81 7.46 -0.31 -11.44
C VAL A 81 8.89 0.14 -11.72
N GLY A 82 9.62 0.42 -10.64
CA GLY A 82 11.06 0.64 -10.65
C GLY A 82 11.79 -0.60 -10.13
N SER A 83 12.95 -0.90 -10.71
CA SER A 83 13.79 -2.00 -10.24
C SER A 83 15.26 -1.63 -10.11
N VAL A 84 15.93 -2.22 -9.11
CA VAL A 84 17.38 -2.14 -8.94
C VAL A 84 17.93 -3.55 -8.86
N ILE A 85 18.88 -3.86 -9.74
CA ILE A 85 19.48 -5.20 -9.84
C ILE A 85 20.86 -5.19 -9.21
N TYR A 86 21.01 -5.99 -8.16
CA TYR A 86 22.27 -6.27 -7.50
C TYR A 86 22.80 -7.63 -7.96
N LYS A 87 24.10 -7.68 -8.28
CA LYS A 87 24.72 -8.90 -8.77
C LYS A 87 25.01 -9.93 -7.67
N ARG A 88 25.09 -9.49 -6.41
CA ARG A 88 25.40 -10.32 -5.22
C ARG A 88 24.88 -9.65 -3.95
N LEU A 89 24.59 -10.45 -2.92
CA LEU A 89 24.18 -9.92 -1.61
C LEU A 89 25.20 -8.96 -1.00
N SER A 90 26.49 -9.28 -1.11
CA SER A 90 27.61 -8.46 -0.60
C SER A 90 27.77 -7.09 -1.28
N THR A 91 27.06 -6.86 -2.38
CA THR A 91 27.05 -5.56 -3.07
C THR A 91 25.89 -4.66 -2.65
N LEU A 92 24.99 -5.14 -1.79
CA LEU A 92 23.89 -4.33 -1.29
C LEU A 92 24.40 -3.33 -0.24
N PRO A 93 23.90 -2.09 -0.27
CA PRO A 93 24.04 -1.16 0.84
C PRO A 93 23.51 -1.77 2.15
N ALA A 94 24.11 -1.40 3.29
CA ALA A 94 23.70 -1.92 4.61
C ALA A 94 22.20 -1.72 4.90
N ALA A 95 21.62 -0.58 4.48
CA ALA A 95 20.19 -0.30 4.64
C ALA A 95 19.30 -1.29 3.84
N GLU A 96 19.76 -1.75 2.68
CA GLU A 96 19.01 -2.73 1.87
C GLU A 96 19.08 -4.14 2.49
N ILE A 97 20.22 -4.48 3.11
CA ILE A 97 20.35 -5.74 3.85
C ILE A 97 19.43 -5.73 5.07
N GLU A 98 19.35 -4.63 5.79
CA GLU A 98 18.44 -4.50 6.94
C GLU A 98 16.97 -4.62 6.51
N LEU A 99 16.59 -3.96 5.42
CA LEU A 99 15.25 -4.10 4.86
C LEU A 99 14.97 -5.54 4.40
N LEU A 100 15.93 -6.20 3.74
CA LEU A 100 15.79 -7.60 3.37
C LEU A 100 15.57 -8.51 4.60
N ARG A 101 16.29 -8.29 5.70
CA ARG A 101 16.08 -9.01 6.96
C ARG A 101 14.70 -8.74 7.53
N GLU A 102 14.23 -7.50 7.49
CA GLU A 102 12.86 -7.14 7.86
C GLU A 102 11.81 -7.92 7.01
N LEU A 103 12.14 -8.21 5.75
CA LEU A 103 11.29 -8.94 4.79
C LEU A 103 11.54 -10.46 4.76
N GLY A 104 12.22 -10.99 5.77
CA GLY A 104 12.39 -12.43 5.95
C GLY A 104 13.64 -13.01 5.28
N LEU A 105 14.70 -12.22 5.08
CA LEU A 105 16.03 -12.75 4.79
C LEU A 105 16.60 -13.45 6.03
N ASP A 106 16.83 -14.76 5.93
CA ASP A 106 17.38 -15.59 7.00
C ASP A 106 18.87 -15.95 6.75
N ASP A 107 19.52 -16.58 7.72
CA ASP A 107 20.94 -16.94 7.60
C ASP A 107 21.17 -18.02 6.52
N TYR A 108 20.16 -18.85 6.23
CA TYR A 108 20.23 -19.81 5.14
C TYR A 108 20.28 -19.07 3.79
N ASP A 109 19.46 -18.03 3.61
CA ASP A 109 19.53 -17.17 2.43
C ASP A 109 20.87 -16.49 2.30
N VAL A 110 21.40 -15.89 3.38
CA VAL A 110 22.68 -15.19 3.33
C VAL A 110 23.77 -16.14 2.81
N ALA A 111 23.87 -17.32 3.42
CA ALA A 111 24.83 -18.34 2.99
C ALA A 111 24.62 -18.78 1.54
N HIS A 112 23.36 -18.88 1.09
CA HIS A 112 23.05 -19.30 -0.28
C HIS A 112 23.31 -18.19 -1.31
N LEU A 113 22.93 -16.94 -1.01
CA LEU A 113 23.06 -15.77 -1.88
C LEU A 113 24.50 -15.30 -2.04
N GLU A 114 25.37 -15.55 -1.05
CA GLU A 114 26.80 -15.20 -1.12
C GLU A 114 27.61 -16.22 -1.94
N ASN A 115 27.23 -17.50 -1.90
CA ASN A 115 27.98 -18.59 -2.52
C ASN A 115 27.56 -18.91 -3.96
N THR A 116 26.55 -18.24 -4.49
CA THR A 116 26.00 -18.48 -5.83
C THR A 116 26.10 -17.24 -6.71
N ASN A 117 26.03 -17.41 -8.03
CA ASN A 117 25.88 -16.29 -8.99
C ASN A 117 24.43 -15.73 -8.94
N THR A 118 23.93 -15.42 -7.74
CA THR A 118 22.55 -15.00 -7.52
C THR A 118 22.37 -13.53 -7.75
N LYS A 119 21.37 -13.19 -8.56
CA LYS A 119 20.91 -11.82 -8.72
C LYS A 119 19.85 -11.52 -7.66
N VAL A 120 20.02 -10.42 -6.94
CA VAL A 120 19.00 -9.88 -6.04
C VAL A 120 18.41 -8.66 -6.73
N ILE A 121 17.09 -8.64 -6.89
CA ILE A 121 16.35 -7.54 -7.52
C ILE A 121 15.46 -6.92 -6.47
N ARG A 122 15.62 -5.63 -6.25
CA ARG A 122 14.65 -4.82 -5.50
C ARG A 122 13.61 -4.28 -6.47
N TRP A 123 12.34 -4.47 -6.15
CA TRP A 123 11.19 -3.93 -6.86
C TRP A 123 10.52 -2.88 -6.00
N ASN A 124 10.36 -1.67 -6.55
CA ASN A 124 9.53 -0.63 -5.96
C ASN A 124 8.34 -0.40 -6.90
N ASN A 125 7.14 -0.52 -6.37
CA ASN A 125 5.90 -0.31 -7.13
C ASN A 125 5.24 0.91 -6.54
N TYR A 126 5.19 1.99 -7.33
CA TYR A 126 4.56 3.25 -6.99
C TYR A 126 3.13 3.19 -7.52
N VAL A 127 2.16 3.18 -6.61
CA VAL A 127 0.75 2.97 -6.92
C VAL A 127 -0.01 4.27 -6.72
N TYR A 128 -0.78 4.64 -7.73
CA TYR A 128 -1.66 5.81 -7.75
C TYR A 128 -3.09 5.35 -7.98
N ALA A 129 -4.03 5.75 -7.15
CA ALA A 129 -5.44 5.44 -7.38
C ALA A 129 -5.93 6.13 -8.65
N LEU A 130 -6.72 5.44 -9.47
CA LEU A 130 -7.48 6.07 -10.54
C LEU A 130 -8.73 6.68 -9.92
N SER A 131 -8.85 7.99 -10.05
CA SER A 131 -9.99 8.70 -9.49
C SER A 131 -11.28 8.33 -10.22
N PRO A 132 -12.41 8.18 -9.50
CA PRO A 132 -13.73 8.00 -10.12
C PRO A 132 -14.09 9.14 -11.08
N GLU A 133 -14.94 8.84 -12.07
CA GLU A 133 -15.48 9.86 -12.98
C GLU A 133 -16.13 11.02 -12.19
N GLY A 134 -15.85 12.25 -12.61
CA GLY A 134 -16.33 13.46 -11.94
C GLY A 134 -15.50 13.91 -10.73
N SER A 135 -14.47 13.15 -10.34
CA SER A 135 -13.48 13.62 -9.37
C SER A 135 -12.75 14.87 -9.86
N ARG A 136 -12.25 15.68 -8.92
CA ARG A 136 -11.50 16.91 -9.24
C ARG A 136 -10.20 16.63 -9.97
N ASN A 137 -9.59 15.48 -9.70
CA ASN A 137 -8.32 15.07 -10.29
C ASN A 137 -8.51 13.69 -10.93
N ASN A 138 -7.67 13.35 -11.92
CA ASN A 138 -7.72 12.05 -12.60
C ASN A 138 -7.13 10.91 -11.77
N PHE A 139 -6.25 11.25 -10.81
CA PHE A 139 -5.55 10.29 -9.98
C PHE A 139 -5.51 10.74 -8.52
N GLY A 140 -5.40 9.79 -7.61
CA GLY A 140 -5.22 10.01 -6.18
C GLY A 140 -6.48 9.82 -5.34
N ASP A 141 -7.68 9.74 -5.93
CA ASP A 141 -8.91 9.54 -5.19
C ASP A 141 -9.38 8.09 -5.34
N PHE A 142 -9.72 7.40 -4.25
CA PHE A 142 -10.32 6.07 -4.32
C PHE A 142 -11.84 6.18 -4.51
N PRO A 143 -12.50 5.18 -5.10
CA PRO A 143 -13.96 5.11 -5.10
C PRO A 143 -14.54 5.23 -3.69
N PRO A 144 -15.57 6.09 -3.49
CA PRO A 144 -16.29 6.15 -2.22
C PRO A 144 -16.75 4.74 -1.83
N THR A 145 -16.51 4.38 -0.58
CA THR A 145 -16.76 3.03 -0.08
C THR A 145 -17.71 3.10 1.10
N THR A 146 -18.89 2.52 0.95
CA THR A 146 -19.86 2.39 2.04
C THR A 146 -19.45 1.29 2.99
N VAL A 147 -19.31 1.64 4.26
CA VAL A 147 -18.94 0.72 5.35
C VAL A 147 -20.14 0.55 6.27
N ARG A 148 -20.47 -0.72 6.54
CA ARG A 148 -21.48 -1.10 7.53
C ARG A 148 -20.79 -1.57 8.79
N THR A 149 -21.20 -1.00 9.91
CA THR A 149 -20.60 -1.20 11.22
C THR A 149 -21.66 -1.22 12.32
N VAL A 150 -21.23 -1.50 13.54
CA VAL A 150 -21.92 -1.11 14.76
C VAL A 150 -21.29 0.16 15.34
N ALA A 151 -22.09 1.20 15.56
CA ALA A 151 -21.78 2.31 16.45
C ALA A 151 -22.04 1.89 17.91
N PHE A 152 -21.23 2.39 18.84
CA PHE A 152 -21.36 2.12 20.29
C PHE A 152 -21.43 0.63 20.67
N GLY A 153 -20.87 -0.26 19.83
CA GLY A 153 -20.80 -1.70 20.07
C GLY A 153 -22.07 -2.49 19.75
N SER A 154 -23.20 -1.85 19.45
CA SER A 154 -24.46 -2.57 19.19
C SER A 154 -25.44 -1.89 18.24
N ILE A 155 -25.28 -0.61 17.94
CA ILE A 155 -26.23 0.16 17.12
C ILE A 155 -25.80 0.06 15.65
N PRO A 156 -26.63 -0.46 14.73
CA PRO A 156 -26.27 -0.51 13.31
C PRO A 156 -25.93 0.88 12.78
N ALA A 157 -24.82 1.00 12.06
CA ALA A 157 -24.43 2.24 11.40
C ALA A 157 -23.87 1.97 10.00
N GLU A 158 -24.14 2.89 9.10
CA GLU A 158 -23.62 2.91 7.73
C GLU A 158 -22.96 4.26 7.50
N VAL A 159 -21.77 4.29 6.89
CA VAL A 159 -21.03 5.52 6.58
C VAL A 159 -20.30 5.38 5.27
N THR A 160 -20.25 6.44 4.47
CA THR A 160 -19.42 6.49 3.26
C THR A 160 -18.04 7.01 3.63
N ILE A 161 -17.01 6.21 3.35
CA ILE A 161 -15.60 6.59 3.50
C ILE A 161 -15.07 7.06 2.15
N HIS A 162 -14.43 8.22 2.17
CA HIS A 162 -13.66 8.78 1.06
C HIS A 162 -12.19 8.71 1.44
N ILE A 163 -11.41 8.00 0.63
CA ILE A 163 -9.96 7.87 0.80
C ILE A 163 -9.30 8.59 -0.37
N SER A 164 -8.28 9.39 -0.10
CA SER A 164 -7.43 9.97 -1.13
C SER A 164 -5.96 9.91 -0.74
N GLN A 165 -5.08 9.72 -1.71
CA GLN A 165 -3.65 9.90 -1.54
C GLN A 165 -3.34 11.36 -1.21
N LEU A 166 -2.25 11.57 -0.48
CA LEU A 166 -1.72 12.91 -0.28
C LEU A 166 -1.30 13.53 -1.60
N ARG A 167 -1.18 14.85 -1.61
CA ARG A 167 -0.69 15.60 -2.76
C ARG A 167 0.53 16.43 -2.38
N ASP A 168 1.46 16.56 -3.31
CA ASP A 168 2.62 17.43 -3.19
C ASP A 168 2.29 18.90 -3.49
N GLU A 169 3.33 19.75 -3.55
CA GLU A 169 3.19 21.19 -3.78
C GLU A 169 2.66 21.50 -5.20
N GLU A 170 2.84 20.59 -6.13
CA GLU A 170 2.36 20.63 -7.53
C GLU A 170 0.95 20.05 -7.66
N ASN A 171 0.32 19.66 -6.54
CA ASN A 171 -0.99 19.03 -6.50
C ASN A 171 -1.02 17.65 -7.21
N LEU A 172 0.14 16.98 -7.33
CA LEU A 172 0.26 15.61 -7.85
C LEU A 172 0.11 14.60 -6.71
N PRO A 173 -0.47 13.41 -6.95
CA PRO A 173 -0.65 12.40 -5.93
C PRO A 173 0.70 11.82 -5.47
N VAL A 174 0.86 11.62 -4.16
CA VAL A 174 1.97 10.91 -3.54
C VAL A 174 1.67 9.40 -3.56
N PRO A 175 2.56 8.55 -4.12
CA PRO A 175 2.27 7.14 -4.31
C PRO A 175 2.20 6.36 -2.99
N LEU A 176 1.40 5.30 -2.98
CA LEU A 176 1.64 4.18 -2.08
C LEU A 176 2.79 3.35 -2.66
N VAL A 177 3.75 2.94 -1.83
CA VAL A 177 4.95 2.24 -2.30
C VAL A 177 4.97 0.82 -1.78
N ALA A 178 4.89 -0.16 -2.68
CA ALA A 178 5.11 -1.57 -2.36
C ALA A 178 6.54 -1.98 -2.73
N THR A 179 7.34 -2.31 -1.71
CA THR A 179 8.73 -2.75 -1.85
C THR A 179 8.84 -4.25 -1.64
N THR A 180 9.40 -4.95 -2.63
CA THR A 180 9.61 -6.40 -2.61
C THR A 180 11.02 -6.70 -3.08
N PHE A 181 11.62 -7.79 -2.60
CA PHE A 181 12.84 -8.33 -3.18
C PHE A 181 12.57 -9.67 -3.84
N SER A 182 13.30 -9.94 -4.92
CA SER A 182 13.37 -11.26 -5.52
C SER A 182 14.82 -11.68 -5.68
N SER A 183 15.14 -12.93 -5.37
CA SER A 183 16.40 -13.55 -5.75
C SER A 183 16.18 -14.57 -6.84
N TYR A 184 17.07 -14.58 -7.84
CA TYR A 184 17.09 -15.56 -8.92
C TYR A 184 18.40 -16.33 -8.85
N TYR A 185 18.30 -17.62 -8.60
CA TYR A 185 19.45 -18.50 -8.47
C TYR A 185 19.94 -18.89 -9.87
N GLY A 186 21.18 -18.53 -10.20
CA GLY A 186 21.80 -18.88 -11.47
C GLY A 186 22.51 -20.23 -11.44
N THR A 187 22.63 -20.88 -12.60
CA THR A 187 23.35 -22.15 -12.78
C THR A 187 24.84 -22.05 -12.41
N THR A 188 25.35 -23.04 -11.67
CA THR A 188 26.79 -23.35 -11.61
C THR A 188 27.02 -24.62 -12.42
N GLY A 189 27.84 -24.59 -13.47
CA GLY A 189 28.25 -25.81 -14.18
C GLY A 189 27.30 -26.37 -15.26
N GLY A 190 26.28 -25.62 -15.70
CA GLY A 190 25.46 -25.98 -16.87
C GLY A 190 24.11 -26.64 -16.60
N GLU A 191 23.77 -26.94 -15.35
CA GLU A 191 22.42 -27.38 -14.96
C GLU A 191 21.55 -26.19 -14.50
N ARG A 192 20.38 -26.06 -15.13
CA ARG A 192 19.37 -25.01 -14.93
C ARG A 192 18.58 -25.24 -13.64
N LEU A 193 19.01 -24.59 -12.54
CA LEU A 193 18.19 -24.48 -11.33
C LEU A 193 17.35 -23.21 -11.43
N ASP A 194 16.13 -23.36 -11.95
CA ASP A 194 15.10 -22.32 -12.06
C ASP A 194 14.45 -22.00 -10.71
N SER A 195 15.22 -21.88 -9.62
CA SER A 195 14.65 -21.47 -8.34
C SER A 195 14.63 -19.95 -8.20
N SER A 196 13.63 -19.42 -7.51
CA SER A 196 13.54 -18.02 -7.13
C SER A 196 12.93 -17.86 -5.75
N ARG A 197 13.42 -16.88 -4.98
CA ARG A 197 12.75 -16.43 -3.75
C ARG A 197 12.10 -15.11 -4.05
N THR A 198 10.82 -14.97 -3.74
CA THR A 198 10.22 -13.67 -3.52
C THR A 198 10.11 -13.49 -2.02
N PHE A 199 10.77 -12.45 -1.50
CA PHE A 199 10.69 -12.08 -0.09
C PHE A 199 9.33 -11.44 0.21
N ASP A 200 9.05 -11.22 1.50
CA ASP A 200 7.86 -10.49 1.88
C ASP A 200 7.86 -9.10 1.23
N THR A 201 6.67 -8.56 1.04
CA THR A 201 6.46 -7.21 0.54
C THR A 201 6.09 -6.29 1.70
N LYS A 202 6.63 -5.08 1.72
CA LYS A 202 6.21 -4.00 2.62
C LYS A 202 5.57 -2.88 1.82
N VAL A 203 4.37 -2.48 2.23
CA VAL A 203 3.64 -1.35 1.65
C VAL A 203 3.69 -0.19 2.63
N THR A 204 4.05 0.99 2.14
CA THR A 204 4.13 2.22 2.91
C THR A 204 3.41 3.36 2.19
N GLY A 205 2.79 4.24 2.95
CA GLY A 205 2.19 5.46 2.45
C GLY A 205 1.19 6.03 3.45
N GLU A 206 0.69 7.21 3.12
CA GLU A 206 -0.31 7.92 3.91
C GLU A 206 -1.51 8.27 3.04
N VAL A 207 -2.69 8.30 3.65
CA VAL A 207 -3.94 8.63 2.98
C VAL A 207 -4.76 9.61 3.81
N SER A 208 -5.45 10.53 3.15
CA SER A 208 -6.47 11.35 3.78
C SER A 208 -7.79 10.57 3.84
N VAL A 209 -8.48 10.67 4.98
CA VAL A 209 -9.76 10.01 5.20
C VAL A 209 -10.82 11.04 5.52
N ARG A 210 -11.93 11.02 4.78
CA ARG A 210 -13.12 11.84 5.01
C ARG A 210 -14.37 10.96 5.08
N LEU A 211 -15.32 11.33 5.94
CA LEU A 211 -16.57 10.62 6.11
C LEU A 211 -17.73 11.44 5.54
N SER A 212 -18.75 10.76 5.02
CA SER A 212 -20.05 11.35 4.67
C SER A 212 -21.17 10.33 4.85
N ASP A 213 -22.41 10.79 4.71
CA ASP A 213 -23.60 9.95 4.62
C ASP A 213 -23.74 8.96 5.80
N LEU A 214 -23.49 9.45 7.02
CA LEU A 214 -23.64 8.64 8.22
C LEU A 214 -25.13 8.37 8.48
N ILE A 215 -25.47 7.10 8.67
CA ILE A 215 -26.78 6.63 9.11
C ILE A 215 -26.57 5.82 10.38
N VAL A 216 -27.28 6.15 11.45
CA VAL A 216 -27.25 5.44 12.73
C VAL A 216 -28.65 4.98 13.07
N ASP A 217 -28.86 3.67 13.22
CA ASP A 217 -30.18 3.07 13.47
C ASP A 217 -31.25 3.50 12.45
N GLY A 218 -30.84 3.62 11.18
CA GLY A 218 -31.71 4.10 10.10
C GLY A 218 -31.96 5.61 10.08
N VAL A 219 -31.40 6.38 11.02
CA VAL A 219 -31.52 7.84 11.08
C VAL A 219 -30.30 8.48 10.42
N PRO A 220 -30.47 9.28 9.35
CA PRO A 220 -29.38 10.05 8.77
C PRO A 220 -28.83 11.08 9.77
N VAL A 221 -27.51 11.14 9.89
CA VAL A 221 -26.77 12.10 10.69
C VAL A 221 -25.95 12.96 9.75
N ASP A 222 -26.23 14.26 9.74
CA ASP A 222 -25.50 15.21 8.91
C ASP A 222 -24.12 15.51 9.52
N LEU A 223 -23.07 15.06 8.82
CA LEU A 223 -21.69 15.27 9.21
C LEU A 223 -21.10 16.57 8.66
N GLY A 224 -21.80 17.28 7.78
CA GLY A 224 -21.24 18.39 7.03
C GLY A 224 -20.18 17.96 6.00
N THR A 225 -19.61 18.92 5.27
CA THR A 225 -18.67 18.64 4.17
C THR A 225 -17.22 18.49 4.62
N GLU A 226 -16.90 18.88 5.85
CA GLU A 226 -15.52 18.97 6.37
C GLU A 226 -15.13 17.83 7.31
N CYS A 227 -15.98 16.82 7.48
CA CYS A 227 -15.74 15.73 8.43
C CYS A 227 -14.59 14.79 7.99
N LYS A 228 -13.37 15.05 8.47
CA LYS A 228 -12.14 14.37 8.04
C LYS A 228 -11.16 14.15 9.19
N THR A 229 -10.12 13.34 8.96
CA THR A 229 -9.04 13.19 9.94
C THR A 229 -8.22 14.48 10.06
N VAL A 230 -7.71 14.78 11.26
CA VAL A 230 -6.89 15.98 11.54
C VAL A 230 -5.53 15.96 10.85
N GLU A 231 -5.04 14.75 10.57
CA GLU A 231 -3.78 14.48 9.87
C GLU A 231 -3.97 13.22 8.99
N PRO A 232 -3.04 12.91 8.09
CA PRO A 232 -3.11 11.70 7.27
C PRO A 232 -3.10 10.40 8.11
N ALA A 233 -3.87 9.41 7.65
CA ALA A 233 -3.80 8.06 8.19
C ALA A 233 -2.58 7.32 7.63
N THR A 234 -1.79 6.72 8.51
CA THR A 234 -0.55 6.02 8.14
C THR A 234 -0.82 4.53 7.93
N LEU A 235 -0.41 4.00 6.78
CA LEU A 235 -0.39 2.55 6.55
C LEU A 235 0.82 1.94 7.28
N ALA A 236 0.60 1.51 8.52
CA ALA A 236 1.63 0.95 9.38
C ALA A 236 1.71 -0.57 9.21
N GLY A 237 2.79 -1.03 8.57
CA GLY A 237 3.13 -2.46 8.56
C GLY A 237 2.22 -3.31 7.69
N LEU A 238 1.63 -2.75 6.63
CA LEU A 238 0.94 -3.53 5.60
C LEU A 238 1.96 -4.39 4.84
N ARG A 239 1.81 -5.70 4.94
CA ARG A 239 2.78 -6.69 4.43
C ARG A 239 2.12 -7.77 3.61
N GLY A 240 2.84 -8.26 2.62
CA GLY A 240 2.42 -9.38 1.79
C GLY A 240 3.42 -10.53 1.91
N LYS A 241 2.93 -11.77 2.06
CA LYS A 241 3.81 -12.92 2.24
C LYS A 241 4.52 -13.28 0.93
N GLY A 242 5.84 -13.41 0.97
CA GLY A 242 6.64 -13.92 -0.13
C GLY A 242 6.53 -15.44 -0.30
N PHE A 243 7.13 -15.97 -1.36
CA PHE A 243 7.13 -17.41 -1.64
C PHE A 243 8.48 -17.86 -2.20
N TRP A 244 8.73 -19.17 -2.12
CA TRP A 244 9.93 -19.78 -2.66
C TRP A 244 9.57 -20.78 -3.75
N ASP A 245 10.03 -20.52 -4.96
CA ASP A 245 9.97 -21.43 -6.09
C ASP A 245 11.27 -22.24 -6.15
N LYS A 246 11.20 -23.57 -5.95
CA LYS A 246 12.37 -24.46 -6.05
C LYS A 246 12.72 -24.84 -7.49
N GLY A 247 12.01 -24.31 -8.49
CA GLY A 247 12.13 -24.73 -9.88
C GLY A 247 11.42 -26.05 -10.16
N VAL A 248 11.38 -26.42 -11.44
CA VAL A 248 10.69 -27.63 -11.93
C VAL A 248 11.27 -28.88 -11.25
N GLY A 249 10.45 -29.57 -10.44
CA GLY A 249 10.76 -30.88 -9.88
C GLY A 249 11.17 -30.93 -8.41
N SER A 250 11.24 -29.79 -7.70
CA SER A 250 11.82 -29.74 -6.34
C SER A 250 10.92 -29.13 -5.25
N ALA A 251 9.81 -28.48 -5.60
CA ALA A 251 8.74 -28.13 -4.67
C ALA A 251 7.53 -29.05 -4.92
N PRO A 252 6.80 -29.51 -3.87
CA PRO A 252 5.47 -30.06 -4.11
C PRO A 252 4.64 -28.96 -4.80
N ALA A 253 4.04 -29.30 -5.94
CA ALA A 253 3.31 -28.37 -6.80
C ALA A 253 2.17 -27.62 -6.07
N ASP A 254 1.80 -28.09 -4.88
CA ASP A 254 0.65 -27.66 -4.10
C ASP A 254 0.93 -26.45 -3.18
N GLU A 255 2.21 -26.11 -2.92
CA GLU A 255 2.57 -24.96 -2.07
C GLU A 255 2.75 -23.66 -2.88
N LEU A 256 3.11 -23.77 -4.16
CA LEU A 256 3.27 -22.59 -5.00
C LEU A 256 1.88 -22.09 -5.45
N PRO A 257 1.58 -20.79 -5.27
CA PRO A 257 0.34 -20.23 -5.77
C PRO A 257 0.29 -20.39 -7.30
N THR A 258 -0.68 -21.16 -7.78
CA THR A 258 -0.96 -21.29 -9.20
C THR A 258 -1.73 -20.05 -9.68
N ARG A 259 -1.84 -19.91 -11.00
CA ARG A 259 -2.67 -18.87 -11.63
C ARG A 259 -4.11 -18.84 -11.11
N GLU A 260 -4.66 -19.98 -10.72
CA GLU A 260 -6.04 -20.14 -10.25
C GLU A 260 -6.15 -19.93 -8.74
N THR A 261 -5.14 -20.34 -7.98
CA THR A 261 -5.15 -20.25 -6.51
C THR A 261 -4.56 -18.96 -5.97
N TRP A 262 -3.91 -18.12 -6.81
CA TRP A 262 -3.28 -16.87 -6.37
C TRP A 262 -4.21 -15.97 -5.55
N ARG A 263 -5.48 -15.88 -5.98
CA ARG A 263 -6.53 -15.07 -5.33
C ARG A 263 -6.98 -15.60 -3.97
N THR A 264 -6.63 -16.82 -3.58
CA THR A 264 -7.01 -17.43 -2.30
C THR A 264 -5.81 -17.75 -1.40
N THR A 265 -4.59 -17.65 -1.92
CA THR A 265 -3.38 -17.86 -1.12
C THR A 265 -3.06 -16.69 -0.18
N PRO A 266 -2.22 -16.89 0.85
CA PRO A 266 -1.70 -15.80 1.69
C PRO A 266 -0.55 -15.02 1.02
N TYR A 267 -0.10 -15.46 -0.16
CA TYR A 267 1.04 -14.86 -0.84
C TYR A 267 0.67 -13.54 -1.52
N TYR A 268 1.68 -12.72 -1.73
CA TYR A 268 1.56 -11.45 -2.44
C TYR A 268 2.83 -11.12 -3.21
N THR A 269 2.64 -10.62 -4.41
CA THR A 269 3.66 -9.82 -5.10
C THR A 269 2.99 -8.60 -5.68
N ALA A 270 3.73 -7.51 -5.84
CA ALA A 270 3.15 -6.34 -6.47
C ALA A 270 2.61 -6.67 -7.87
N ALA A 271 3.30 -7.51 -8.66
CA ALA A 271 2.92 -7.87 -10.02
C ALA A 271 1.67 -8.77 -10.11
N LEU A 272 1.46 -9.70 -9.17
CA LEU A 272 0.36 -10.66 -9.23
C LEU A 272 -0.76 -10.36 -8.23
N GLY A 273 -0.61 -9.32 -7.41
CA GLY A 273 -1.50 -9.03 -6.30
C GLY A 273 -1.38 -10.10 -5.21
N GLY A 274 -2.46 -10.34 -4.47
CA GLY A 274 -2.50 -11.32 -3.38
C GLY A 274 -3.03 -10.73 -2.07
N LEU A 275 -2.72 -11.35 -0.93
CA LEU A 275 -3.12 -10.85 0.38
C LEU A 275 -2.06 -9.94 0.99
N LEU A 276 -2.47 -8.74 1.34
CA LEU A 276 -1.76 -7.84 2.25
C LEU A 276 -2.46 -7.85 3.61
N SER A 277 -1.68 -7.88 4.68
CA SER A 277 -2.17 -7.78 6.05
C SER A 277 -1.26 -6.87 6.88
N GLY A 278 -1.83 -6.10 7.78
CA GLY A 278 -1.08 -5.18 8.63
C GLY A 278 -2.02 -4.31 9.45
N THR A 279 -1.63 -3.06 9.67
CA THR A 279 -2.44 -2.10 10.40
C THR A 279 -2.51 -0.74 9.72
N ILE A 280 -3.49 0.05 10.12
CA ILE A 280 -3.62 1.47 9.79
C ILE A 280 -3.80 2.25 11.10
N ASP A 281 -3.09 3.36 11.22
CA ASP A 281 -3.29 4.31 12.30
C ASP A 281 -4.28 5.36 11.82
N ILE A 282 -5.44 5.45 12.48
CA ILE A 282 -6.50 6.38 12.11
C ILE A 282 -6.48 7.55 13.09
N PRO A 283 -6.13 8.77 12.65
CA PRO A 283 -6.11 9.94 13.52
C PRO A 283 -7.51 10.38 13.96
N ALA A 284 -7.57 11.32 14.89
CA ALA A 284 -8.82 11.94 15.32
C ALA A 284 -9.55 12.62 14.14
N PHE A 285 -10.88 12.67 14.21
CA PHE A 285 -11.71 13.40 13.26
C PHE A 285 -11.91 14.85 13.72
N THR A 286 -12.19 15.73 12.76
CA THR A 286 -12.52 17.14 12.96
C THR A 286 -13.51 17.62 11.90
N GLY A 287 -14.19 18.73 12.17
CA GLY A 287 -15.12 19.35 11.22
C GLY A 287 -16.40 18.57 10.99
N CYS A 288 -16.78 17.69 11.93
CA CYS A 288 -17.95 16.83 11.82
C CYS A 288 -19.16 17.42 12.54
N GLY A 289 -20.28 17.56 11.82
CA GLY A 289 -21.55 18.05 12.33
C GLY A 289 -22.01 19.36 11.65
N VAL A 290 -23.27 19.72 11.89
CA VAL A 290 -23.90 20.95 11.37
C VAL A 290 -24.70 21.64 12.47
N GLY A 291 -25.06 22.90 12.27
CA GLY A 291 -25.98 23.59 13.19
C GLY A 291 -25.42 23.90 14.59
N GLY A 292 -24.12 23.77 14.80
CA GLY A 292 -23.44 24.03 16.08
C GLY A 292 -23.16 22.77 16.91
N ASP A 293 -23.63 21.60 16.48
CA ASP A 293 -23.26 20.32 17.08
C ASP A 293 -21.89 19.86 16.58
N ASP A 294 -21.00 19.48 17.49
CA ASP A 294 -19.68 18.91 17.18
C ASP A 294 -19.69 17.40 17.42
N LEU A 295 -19.71 16.64 16.32
CA LEU A 295 -19.68 15.17 16.32
C LEU A 295 -18.26 14.61 16.23
N SER A 296 -17.24 15.47 16.13
CA SER A 296 -15.85 15.06 15.96
C SER A 296 -15.33 14.19 17.12
N PRO A 297 -15.61 14.50 18.41
CA PRO A 297 -15.22 13.65 19.52
C PRO A 297 -15.87 12.26 19.47
N LEU A 298 -17.12 12.20 19.01
CA LEU A 298 -17.87 10.96 18.92
C LEU A 298 -17.28 10.05 17.84
N LEU A 299 -17.06 10.57 16.63
CA LEU A 299 -16.46 9.80 15.54
C LEU A 299 -15.03 9.35 15.87
N THR A 300 -14.26 10.23 16.52
CA THR A 300 -12.92 9.91 17.03
C THR A 300 -12.96 8.72 17.99
N ALA A 301 -13.88 8.74 18.96
CA ALA A 301 -14.00 7.65 19.93
C ALA A 301 -14.42 6.31 19.31
N MET A 302 -15.12 6.32 18.18
CA MET A 302 -15.59 5.10 17.51
C MET A 302 -14.57 4.48 16.55
N ALA A 303 -13.78 5.30 15.83
CA ALA A 303 -12.98 4.83 14.69
C ALA A 303 -11.48 5.10 14.82
N SER A 304 -11.07 6.10 15.59
CA SER A 304 -9.66 6.51 15.66
C SER A 304 -8.85 5.64 16.62
N GLY A 305 -7.56 5.52 16.33
CA GLY A 305 -6.60 4.82 17.17
C GLY A 305 -5.46 4.18 16.37
N PRO A 306 -4.36 3.82 17.05
CA PRO A 306 -3.26 3.10 16.43
C PRO A 306 -3.59 1.60 16.27
N GLY A 307 -2.99 0.97 15.27
CA GLY A 307 -3.00 -0.47 15.09
C GLY A 307 -4.36 -1.03 14.70
N ASN A 308 -5.20 -0.26 13.99
CA ASN A 308 -6.43 -0.82 13.42
C ASN A 308 -6.03 -1.85 12.38
N GLN A 309 -6.42 -3.12 12.57
CA GLN A 309 -6.04 -4.15 11.61
C GLN A 309 -6.56 -3.82 10.22
N LEU A 310 -5.80 -4.20 9.21
CA LEU A 310 -6.08 -3.96 7.80
C LEU A 310 -5.70 -5.22 7.04
N SER A 311 -6.65 -5.81 6.32
CA SER A 311 -6.39 -6.83 5.32
C SER A 311 -6.89 -6.36 3.98
N VAL A 312 -6.01 -6.33 2.98
CA VAL A 312 -6.29 -5.91 1.61
C VAL A 312 -5.94 -7.04 0.67
N ARG A 313 -6.92 -7.55 -0.07
CA ARG A 313 -6.64 -8.46 -1.17
C ARG A 313 -6.57 -7.67 -2.45
N GLN A 314 -5.51 -7.83 -3.22
CA GLN A 314 -5.31 -7.16 -4.50
C GLN A 314 -5.39 -8.19 -5.63
N SER A 315 -6.02 -7.82 -6.75
CA SER A 315 -5.99 -8.59 -7.99
C SER A 315 -4.65 -8.48 -8.72
N ASP A 316 -4.45 -9.38 -9.68
CA ASP A 316 -3.29 -9.46 -10.55
C ASP A 316 -3.16 -8.22 -11.45
N ILE A 317 -2.08 -7.44 -11.26
CA ILE A 317 -1.79 -6.25 -12.07
C ILE A 317 -1.05 -6.60 -13.37
N GLY A 318 -0.33 -7.72 -13.39
CA GLY A 318 0.47 -8.22 -14.50
C GLY A 318 -0.37 -8.63 -15.70
N ARG A 319 -1.64 -8.99 -15.48
CA ARG A 319 -2.59 -9.31 -16.57
C ARG A 319 -3.04 -8.12 -17.39
N CYS A 320 -2.96 -6.90 -16.85
CA CYS A 320 -3.38 -5.68 -17.56
C CYS A 320 -2.19 -4.95 -18.20
N PHE A 321 -1.00 -5.57 -18.23
CA PHE A 321 0.15 -5.01 -18.93
C PHE A 321 -0.01 -5.14 -20.46
N PRO A 322 0.00 -4.04 -21.23
CA PRO A 322 -0.13 -4.10 -22.68
C PRO A 322 1.04 -4.80 -23.39
N ALA A 323 2.17 -5.04 -22.70
CA ALA A 323 3.37 -5.63 -23.29
C ALA A 323 3.37 -7.17 -23.36
N ASN A 324 2.57 -7.87 -22.54
CA ASN A 324 2.64 -9.33 -22.42
C ASN A 324 1.24 -9.98 -22.44
N ALA A 325 0.73 -10.21 -23.65
CA ALA A 325 -0.41 -11.06 -24.03
C ALA A 325 -1.84 -10.48 -23.88
N PRO A 326 -2.77 -10.83 -24.79
CA PRO A 326 -4.12 -10.28 -24.90
C PRO A 326 -5.07 -10.96 -23.90
N LEU A 327 -4.71 -10.99 -22.62
CA LEU A 327 -5.60 -11.56 -21.60
C LEU A 327 -6.53 -10.45 -21.08
N PRO A 328 -7.85 -10.70 -21.02
CA PRO A 328 -8.77 -9.73 -20.44
C PRO A 328 -8.42 -9.50 -18.96
N CYS A 329 -8.48 -8.24 -18.52
CA CYS A 329 -8.47 -7.91 -17.10
C CYS A 329 -9.60 -8.70 -16.44
N VAL A 330 -9.27 -9.46 -15.40
CA VAL A 330 -10.27 -10.28 -14.69
C VAL A 330 -10.87 -9.42 -13.59
N ASP A 331 -12.01 -8.83 -13.90
CA ASP A 331 -12.81 -7.97 -13.01
C ASP A 331 -13.64 -8.76 -11.99
N ASP A 332 -13.50 -10.09 -11.95
CA ASP A 332 -14.23 -10.91 -10.99
C ASP A 332 -13.92 -10.46 -9.56
N PRO A 333 -14.96 -10.25 -8.71
CA PRO A 333 -14.76 -9.86 -7.32
C PRO A 333 -13.91 -10.92 -6.61
N LEU A 334 -12.93 -10.46 -5.83
CA LEU A 334 -12.09 -11.38 -5.05
C LEU A 334 -12.94 -12.09 -3.99
N PRO A 335 -12.67 -13.37 -3.70
CA PRO A 335 -13.34 -14.06 -2.61
C PRO A 335 -12.98 -13.42 -1.27
N LEU A 336 -13.95 -13.38 -0.35
CA LEU A 336 -13.70 -13.09 1.05
C LEU A 336 -12.66 -14.09 1.61
N PRO A 337 -11.80 -13.71 2.56
CA PRO A 337 -10.92 -14.68 3.23
C PRO A 337 -11.75 -15.81 3.85
N ASP A 338 -11.51 -17.06 3.44
CA ASP A 338 -12.32 -18.21 3.85
C ASP A 338 -12.22 -18.52 5.35
N LYS A 339 -11.08 -18.17 5.98
CA LYS A 339 -10.82 -18.41 7.41
C LYS A 339 -9.89 -17.35 8.00
N TRP A 340 -10.28 -16.91 9.18
CA TRP A 340 -9.47 -16.14 10.11
C TRP A 340 -8.33 -17.04 10.59
N HIS A 341 -7.09 -16.55 10.57
CA HIS A 341 -6.03 -17.26 11.25
C HIS A 341 -6.38 -17.34 12.74
N GLU A 342 -6.45 -18.56 13.27
CA GLU A 342 -6.52 -18.87 14.70
C GLU A 342 -5.29 -18.33 15.46
#